data_AF-A0ABC9YL99-F1
#
_entry.id   AF-A0ABC9YL99-F1
#
_cell.length_a   1.000
_cell.length_b   1.000
_cell.length_c   1.000
_cell.angle_alpha   90.00
_cell.angle_beta   90.00
_cell.angle_gamma   90.00
#
_symmetry.space_group_name_H-M   'P 1'
#
loop_
_entity.id
_entity.type
_entity.pdbx_description
1 polymer ?
#
loop_
_entity_poly.entity_id
_entity_poly.type
_entity_poly.pdbx_seq_one_letter_code
_entity_poly.pdbx_strand_id
1 'polypeptide(L)' 'MAKTAKPMSQRTQLRLGREIQEQYDHGASWAAIAVDFDLSMNKVKQLAKLYREDCDRRAHQNQLTLFR' A
#
# COMPACT_ATOMS: atom_id res chain seq x y z
N MET A 1 -22.14 -11.07 -18.04
CA MET A 1 -20.70 -11.21 -18.32
C MET A 1 -19.91 -10.61 -17.17
N ALA A 2 -19.35 -11.44 -16.29
CA ALA A 2 -18.51 -10.96 -15.20
C ALA A 2 -17.21 -10.44 -15.81
N LYS A 3 -17.04 -9.11 -15.89
CA LYS A 3 -15.76 -8.51 -16.21
C LYS A 3 -14.83 -8.84 -15.05
N THR A 4 -14.06 -9.91 -15.16
CA THR A 4 -12.98 -10.23 -14.23
C THR A 4 -12.07 -9.01 -14.18
N ALA A 5 -12.17 -8.22 -13.11
CA ALA A 5 -11.33 -7.06 -12.91
C ALA A 5 -9.88 -7.57 -12.99
N LYS A 6 -9.12 -7.08 -13.98
CA LYS A 6 -7.72 -7.47 -14.13
C LYS A 6 -7.02 -7.21 -12.78
N PRO A 7 -6.33 -8.20 -12.20
CA PRO A 7 -5.63 -7.97 -10.96
C PRO A 7 -4.66 -6.80 -11.15
N MET A 8 -4.73 -5.80 -10.28
CA MET A 8 -3.80 -4.66 -10.31
C MET A 8 -2.37 -5.19 -10.27
N SER A 9 -1.51 -4.65 -11.13
CA SER A 9 -0.07 -4.94 -11.09
C SER A 9 0.50 -4.63 -9.70
N GLN A 10 1.43 -5.46 -9.23
CA GLN A 10 2.10 -5.28 -7.94
C GLN A 10 2.72 -3.88 -7.80
N ARG A 11 3.28 -3.33 -8.88
CA ARG A 11 3.84 -1.97 -8.89
C ARG A 11 2.78 -0.91 -8.62
N THR A 12 1.58 -1.08 -9.17
CA THR A 12 0.44 -0.18 -8.93
C THR A 12 -0.05 -0.31 -7.49
N GLN A 13 -0.12 -1.52 -6.95
CA GLN A 13 -0.51 -1.75 -5.55
C GLN A 13 0.45 -1.09 -4.57
N LEU A 14 1.77 -1.20 -4.80
CA LEU A 14 2.78 -0.56 -3.96
C LEU A 14 2.76 0.97 -4.08
N ARG A 15 2.52 1.52 -5.27
CA ARG A 15 2.37 2.97 -5.45
C ARG A 15 1.15 3.50 -4.70
N LEU A 16 0.00 2.85 -4.86
CA LEU A 16 -1.22 3.22 -4.13
C LEU A 16 -1.04 3.06 -2.63
N GLY A 17 -0.42 1.96 -2.19
CA GLY A 17 -0.11 1.73 -0.77
C GLY A 17 0.76 2.82 -0.16
N ARG A 18 1.74 3.34 -0.92
CA ARG A 18 2.54 4.50 -0.52
C ARG A 18 1.70 5.76 -0.38
N GLU A 19 0.93 6.13 -1.41
CA GLU A 19 0.10 7.36 -1.40
C GLU A 19 -0.95 7.31 -0.27
N ILE A 20 -1.56 6.13 -0.04
CA ILE A 20 -2.47 5.87 1.08
C ILE A 20 -1.78 6.04 2.43
N GLN A 21 -0.58 5.47 2.59
CA GLN A 21 0.19 5.55 3.82
C GLN A 21 0.58 7.00 4.13
N GLU A 22 1.01 7.76 3.11
CA GLU A 22 1.32 9.19 3.23
C GLU A 22 0.10 9.99 3.70
N GLN A 23 -1.09 9.81 3.10
CA GLN A 23 -2.30 10.50 3.56
C GLN A 23 -2.67 10.17 5.01
N TYR A 24 -2.54 8.90 5.39
CA TYR A 24 -2.77 8.47 6.77
C TYR A 24 -1.77 9.12 7.75
N ASP A 25 -0.49 9.18 7.38
CA ASP A 25 0.56 9.81 8.19
C ASP A 25 0.39 11.34 8.28
N HIS A 26 -0.24 11.96 7.28
CA HIS A 26 -0.71 13.35 7.32
C HIS A 26 -1.99 13.57 8.17
N GLY A 27 -2.54 12.52 8.78
CA GLY A 27 -3.68 12.60 9.69
C GLY A 27 -5.04 12.35 9.04
N ALA A 28 -5.10 11.93 7.77
CA ALA A 28 -6.36 11.57 7.14
C ALA A 28 -6.93 10.28 7.74
N SER A 29 -8.24 10.24 7.95
CA SER A 29 -8.91 9.02 8.42
C SER A 29 -9.00 7.97 7.31
N TRP A 30 -8.98 6.69 7.67
CA TRP A 30 -9.17 5.60 6.71
C TRP A 30 -10.46 5.71 5.88
N ALA A 31 -11.50 6.33 6.45
CA ALA A 31 -12.77 6.57 5.75
C ALA A 31 -12.62 7.64 4.66
N ALA A 32 -11.95 8.75 4.95
CA ALA A 32 -11.66 9.79 3.96
C ALA A 32 -10.80 9.24 2.82
N ILE A 33 -9.72 8.54 3.16
CA ILE A 33 -8.84 7.91 2.17
C ILE A 33 -9.60 6.89 1.30
N ALA A 34 -10.50 6.10 1.89
CA ALA A 34 -11.33 5.16 1.12
C ALA A 34 -12.22 5.86 0.08
N VAL A 35 -12.77 7.04 0.43
CA VAL A 35 -13.54 7.87 -0.50
C VAL A 35 -12.63 8.46 -1.57
N ASP A 36 -11.48 9.02 -1.20
CA ASP A 36 -10.56 9.68 -2.14
C ASP A 36 -10.01 8.74 -3.21
N PHE A 37 -9.80 7.47 -2.86
CA PHE A 37 -9.29 6.44 -3.78
C PHE A 37 -10.40 5.62 -4.46
N ASP A 38 -11.68 5.84 -4.16
CA ASP A 38 -12.82 5.03 -4.62
C ASP A 38 -12.61 3.51 -4.35
N LEU A 39 -12.13 3.20 -3.15
CA LEU A 39 -11.82 1.84 -2.73
C LEU A 39 -12.53 1.49 -1.43
N SER A 40 -12.81 0.20 -1.22
CA SER A 40 -13.28 -0.24 0.09
C SER A 40 -12.22 -0.01 1.15
N MET A 41 -12.64 0.34 2.37
CA MET A 41 -11.72 0.57 3.50
C MET A 41 -10.80 -0.64 3.73
N ASN A 42 -11.30 -1.87 3.56
CA ASN A 42 -10.47 -3.07 3.65
C ASN A 42 -9.37 -3.09 2.58
N LYS A 43 -9.68 -2.68 1.35
CA LYS A 43 -8.69 -2.64 0.27
C LYS A 43 -7.61 -1.60 0.54
N VAL A 44 -7.99 -0.41 1.01
CA VAL A 44 -7.06 0.65 1.39
C VAL A 44 -6.10 0.19 2.49
N LYS A 45 -6.63 -0.40 3.57
CA LYS A 45 -5.81 -0.97 4.66
C LYS A 45 -4.88 -2.08 4.15
N GLN A 46 -5.37 -2.94 3.26
CA GLN A 46 -4.55 -3.99 2.66
C GLN A 46 -3.39 -3.41 1.84
N LEU A 47 -3.64 -2.38 1.03
CA LEU A 47 -2.61 -1.73 0.21
C LEU A 47 -1.55 -1.02 1.09
N ALA A 48 -1.99 -0.31 2.14
CA ALA A 48 -1.08 0.31 3.10
C ALA A 48 -0.17 -0.73 3.79
N LYS A 49 -0.76 -1.86 4.21
CA LYS A 49 -0.02 -2.96 4.83
C LYS A 49 1.02 -3.57 3.87
N LEU A 50 0.62 -3.84 2.63
CA LEU A 50 1.54 -4.38 1.61
C LEU A 50 2.74 -3.46 1.36
N TYR A 51 2.51 -2.15 1.36
CA TYR A 51 3.59 -1.18 1.23
C TYR A 51 4.53 -1.21 2.45
N ARG A 52 4.00 -1.26 3.68
CA ARG A 52 4.83 -1.39 4.89
C ARG A 52 5.66 -2.67 4.90
N GLU A 53 5.07 -3.81 4.54
CA GLU A 53 5.78 -5.09 4.45
C GLU A 53 6.90 -5.05 3.39
N ASP A 54 6.70 -4.37 2.25
CA ASP A 54 7.74 -4.17 1.24
C ASP A 54 8.87 -3.25 1.75
N CYS A 55 8.53 -2.17 2.46
CA CYS A 55 9.49 -1.29 3.12
C CYS A 55 10.34 -2.03 4.16
N ASP A 56 9.70 -2.80 5.05
CA ASP A 56 10.40 -3.61 6.06
C ASP A 56 11.32 -4.62 5.38
N ARG A 57 10.83 -5.32 4.34
CA ARG A 57 11.66 -6.26 3.56
C ARG A 57 12.90 -5.59 2.98
N ARG A 58 12.76 -4.39 2.40
CA ARG A 58 13.90 -3.63 1.84
C ARG A 58 14.86 -3.15 2.93
N ALA A 59 14.33 -2.69 4.06
CA ALA A 59 15.13 -2.28 5.22
C ALA A 59 15.95 -3.47 5.76
N HIS A 60 15.32 -4.64 5.92
CA HIS A 60 15.99 -5.87 6.31
C HIS A 60 17.07 -6.31 5.32
N GLN A 61 16.82 -6.22 4.00
CA GLN A 61 17.83 -6.52 2.99
C GLN A 61 19.03 -5.57 3.07
N ASN A 62 18.79 -4.26 3.20
CA ASN A 62 19.86 -3.28 3.36
C ASN A 62 20.64 -3.50 4.66
N GLN A 63 19.97 -3.86 5.75
CA GLN A 63 20.65 -4.17 7.00
C GLN A 63 21.57 -5.39 6.86
N LEU A 64 21.13 -6.46 6.19
CA LEU A 64 21.98 -7.63 5.92
C LEU A 64 23.19 -7.30 5.03
N THR A 65 23.07 -6.34 4.11
CA THR A 65 24.20 -5.90 3.29
C THR A 65 25.23 -5.04 4.02
N LEU A 66 24.85 -4.40 5.13
CA LEU A 66 25.75 -3.54 5.92
C LEU A 66 26.62 -4.31 6.92
N PHE A 67 26.28 -5.56 7.23
CA PHE A 67 27.06 -6.44 8.12
C PHE A 67 27.89 -7.48 7.36
N ARG A 68 28.20 -7.24 6.08
CA ARG A 68 29.02 -8.14 5.25
C ARG A 68 30.43 -7.61 5.05
#